data_AF-V5IAJ6-F1
#
_entry.id   AF-V5IAJ6-F1
#
_cell.length_a   1.000
_cell.length_b   1.000
_cell.length_c   1.000
_cell.angle_alpha   90.00
_cell.angle_beta   90.00
_cell.angle_gamma   90.00
#
_symmetry.space_group_name_H-M   'P 1'
#
loop_
_entity.id
_entity.type
_entity.pdbx_description
1 polymer ?
#
loop_
_entity_poly.entity_id
_entity_poly.type
_entity_poly.pdbx_seq_one_letter_code
_entity_poly.pdbx_strand_id
1 'polypeptide(L)'
;PATSSTLESSSGKRSQMSGFTNNSDSTYEVATDTVTLPIAALPTAYAVTPTTSGNYTSSALTHTGGFLNLSESGVSLLVPEGAISRSRKQELFLSILNEDCFRPKLAEGLTQLSPVVSCGPNISLNKAVVLKVPHCAEITRNNWCISVLQSDCSDSQWQNAVTLGQETIN
;
A
#
# COMPACT_ATOMS: atom_id res chain seq x y z
N PRO A 1 -83.05 19.50 -2.77
CA PRO A 1 -84.34 19.02 -2.25
C PRO A 1 -84.21 17.58 -1.75
N ALA A 2 -84.62 17.34 -0.49
CA ALA A 2 -84.73 16.06 0.23
C ALA A 2 -83.42 15.29 0.50
N THR A 3 -83.11 14.75 1.68
CA THR A 3 -83.76 14.62 3.01
C THR A 3 -82.66 14.07 3.96
N SER A 4 -82.49 14.60 5.18
CA SER A 4 -82.83 13.98 6.49
C SER A 4 -82.43 12.50 6.64
N SER A 5 -81.89 11.97 7.74
CA SER A 5 -81.66 12.40 9.14
C SER A 5 -80.95 11.18 9.81
N THR A 6 -80.21 11.29 10.93
CA THR A 6 -80.66 11.03 12.32
C THR A 6 -79.36 10.94 13.15
N LEU A 7 -79.00 11.89 14.03
CA LEU A 7 -79.23 11.94 15.51
C LEU A 7 -78.94 10.60 16.20
N GLU A 8 -77.91 10.47 17.03
CA GLU A 8 -77.94 10.57 18.51
C GLU A 8 -76.65 9.87 18.99
N SER A 9 -76.06 10.01 20.19
CA SER A 9 -76.12 10.92 21.31
C SER A 9 -74.99 10.45 22.26
N SER A 10 -74.46 11.38 23.06
CA SER A 10 -73.91 11.15 24.40
C SER A 10 -72.47 10.65 24.61
N SER A 11 -71.68 11.59 25.14
CA SER A 11 -70.97 11.52 26.43
C SER A 11 -69.94 10.41 26.69
N GLY A 12 -68.73 10.82 27.06
CA GLY A 12 -67.95 10.04 28.03
C GLY A 12 -66.44 9.99 27.81
N LYS A 13 -65.74 10.73 28.68
CA LYS A 13 -64.32 10.72 29.04
C LYS A 13 -63.56 9.38 28.87
N ARG A 14 -62.30 9.54 28.40
CA ARG A 14 -61.04 9.04 28.99
C ARG A 14 -61.00 7.57 29.43
N SER A 15 -60.10 6.79 28.83
CA SER A 15 -58.93 6.18 29.50
C SER A 15 -58.45 4.88 28.82
N GLN A 16 -57.12 4.75 28.77
CA GLN A 16 -56.34 3.52 28.94
C GLN A 16 -56.24 2.53 27.77
N MET A 17 -55.04 2.59 27.19
CA MET A 17 -54.22 1.54 26.59
C MET A 17 -54.57 0.10 27.04
N SER A 18 -54.81 -0.78 26.07
CA SER A 18 -54.47 -2.21 26.19
C SER A 18 -54.25 -2.79 24.80
N GLY A 19 -53.16 -3.54 24.65
CA GLY A 19 -52.73 -4.15 23.40
C GLY A 19 -51.44 -4.92 23.64
N PHE A 20 -51.61 -6.18 24.01
CA PHE A 20 -50.58 -7.14 24.37
C PHE A 20 -49.70 -7.52 23.16
N THR A 21 -48.40 -7.73 23.37
CA THR A 21 -47.73 -9.04 23.24
C THR A 21 -46.26 -8.92 23.66
N ASN A 22 -45.88 -9.77 24.62
CA ASN A 22 -44.50 -9.99 25.05
C ASN A 22 -43.70 -10.67 23.93
N ASN A 23 -42.50 -10.16 23.66
CA ASN A 23 -41.38 -11.01 23.25
C ASN A 23 -40.12 -10.48 23.94
N SER A 24 -39.75 -11.14 25.03
CA SER A 24 -38.54 -10.85 25.81
C SER A 24 -37.49 -11.90 25.45
N ASP A 25 -36.52 -11.55 24.61
CA ASP A 25 -35.17 -12.08 24.74
C ASP A 25 -34.17 -11.17 24.01
N SER A 26 -33.36 -10.45 24.78
CA SER A 26 -32.19 -9.75 24.28
C SER A 26 -31.14 -9.83 25.37
N THR A 27 -30.40 -10.93 25.37
CA THR A 27 -29.21 -11.13 26.17
C THR A 27 -28.15 -10.13 25.70
N TYR A 28 -27.87 -9.11 26.52
CA TYR A 28 -26.69 -8.27 26.34
C TYR A 28 -25.47 -9.07 26.81
N GLU A 29 -24.81 -9.78 25.91
CA GLU A 29 -23.47 -10.31 26.17
C GLU A 29 -22.51 -9.11 26.26
N VAL A 30 -22.09 -8.77 27.48
CA VAL A 30 -21.05 -7.77 27.72
C VAL A 30 -19.71 -8.42 27.35
N ALA A 31 -19.24 -8.20 26.13
CA ALA A 31 -17.89 -8.56 25.74
C ALA A 31 -16.90 -7.77 26.59
N THR A 32 -16.26 -8.44 27.56
CA THR A 32 -15.04 -7.94 28.22
C THR A 32 -13.86 -8.17 27.28
N ASP A 33 -13.89 -7.58 26.10
CA ASP A 33 -12.72 -7.56 25.23
C ASP A 33 -11.79 -6.48 25.76
N THR A 34 -10.68 -6.93 26.36
CA THR A 34 -9.53 -6.06 26.60
C THR A 34 -9.09 -5.50 25.26
N VAL A 35 -9.45 -4.25 24.97
CA VAL A 35 -8.94 -3.49 23.84
C VAL A 35 -7.44 -3.28 24.07
N THR A 36 -6.64 -4.25 23.64
CA THR A 36 -5.21 -4.05 23.49
C THR A 36 -5.06 -3.23 22.23
N LEU A 37 -4.94 -1.92 22.39
CA LEU A 37 -4.52 -1.04 21.29
C LEU A 37 -3.25 -1.65 20.71
N PRO A 38 -3.16 -1.88 19.38
CA PRO A 38 -1.92 -2.29 18.79
C PRO A 38 -0.89 -1.25 19.17
N ILE A 39 0.14 -1.68 19.92
CA ILE A 39 1.33 -0.89 20.18
C ILE A 39 1.75 -0.36 18.82
N ALA A 40 1.77 0.96 18.68
CA ALA A 40 2.32 1.63 17.51
C ALA A 40 3.81 1.29 17.47
N ALA A 41 4.12 0.13 16.90
CA ALA A 41 5.46 -0.18 16.45
C ALA A 41 5.81 0.93 15.45
N LEU A 42 6.96 1.56 15.67
CA LEU A 42 7.58 2.51 14.74
C LEU A 42 7.34 2.06 13.29
N PRO A 43 7.01 2.98 12.37
CA PRO A 43 6.72 2.59 11.00
C PRO A 43 7.94 1.85 10.44
N THR A 44 7.76 0.55 10.15
CA THR A 44 8.59 -0.21 9.20
C THR A 44 8.47 0.52 7.89
N ALA A 45 9.30 1.54 7.72
CA ALA A 45 9.05 2.63 6.79
C ALA A 45 8.91 2.04 5.37
N TYR A 46 7.66 2.07 4.87
CA TYR A 46 7.28 1.88 3.47
C TYR A 46 7.33 0.47 2.87
N ALA A 47 7.39 -0.58 3.68
CA ALA A 47 6.83 -1.85 3.22
C ALA A 47 5.32 -1.63 3.09
N VAL A 48 4.85 -1.34 1.87
CA VAL A 48 3.43 -1.40 1.54
C VAL A 48 2.98 -2.77 2.00
N THR A 49 2.22 -2.82 3.09
CA THR A 49 1.59 -4.05 3.54
C THR A 49 0.81 -4.63 2.37
N PRO A 50 0.62 -5.96 2.27
CA PRO A 50 -0.05 -6.61 1.14
C PRO A 50 -1.56 -6.28 1.10
N THR A 51 -1.91 -5.01 0.92
CA THR A 51 -3.26 -4.46 0.88
C THR A 51 -3.78 -4.41 -0.54
N THR A 52 -2.88 -4.44 -1.54
CA THR A 52 -3.21 -4.57 -2.96
C THR A 52 -2.44 -5.75 -3.55
N SER A 53 -3.17 -6.76 -4.03
CA SER A 53 -2.58 -7.88 -4.78
C SER A 53 -1.77 -7.34 -5.96
N GLY A 54 -0.54 -7.85 -6.14
CA GLY A 54 0.28 -7.54 -7.33
C GLY A 54 1.34 -6.45 -7.18
N ASN A 55 1.28 -5.60 -6.14
CA ASN A 55 2.22 -4.49 -5.94
C ASN A 55 3.31 -4.76 -4.88
N TYR A 56 3.31 -5.94 -4.26
CA TYR A 56 4.28 -6.33 -3.23
C TYR A 56 4.66 -7.81 -3.38
N THR A 57 5.93 -8.12 -3.18
CA THR A 57 6.43 -9.50 -3.04
C THR A 57 7.61 -9.52 -2.08
N SER A 58 7.74 -10.58 -1.29
CA SER A 58 8.92 -10.82 -0.44
C SER A 58 9.36 -12.26 -0.52
N SER A 59 10.65 -12.49 -0.30
CA SER A 59 11.22 -13.84 -0.25
C SER A 59 12.43 -13.88 0.66
N ALA A 60 12.55 -14.98 1.40
CA ALA A 60 13.68 -15.22 2.28
C ALA A 60 14.77 -15.98 1.52
N LEU A 61 15.81 -15.25 1.12
CA LEU A 61 16.89 -15.73 0.27
C LEU A 61 18.12 -16.13 1.09
N THR A 62 18.93 -17.02 0.51
CA THR A 62 20.22 -17.45 1.06
C THR A 62 21.33 -17.15 0.06
N HIS A 63 22.53 -17.68 0.29
CA HIS A 63 23.64 -17.55 -0.66
C HIS A 63 23.33 -18.06 -2.07
N THR A 64 22.32 -18.92 -2.25
CA THR A 64 21.89 -19.40 -3.59
C THR A 64 21.32 -18.27 -4.46
N GLY A 65 21.01 -17.11 -3.87
CA GLY A 65 20.33 -16.02 -4.56
C GLY A 65 18.83 -16.27 -4.69
N GLY A 66 18.18 -15.55 -5.60
CA GLY A 66 16.76 -15.65 -5.86
C GLY A 66 16.23 -14.56 -6.80
N PHE A 67 14.93 -14.61 -7.04
CA PHE A 67 14.26 -13.70 -7.96
C PHE A 67 12.91 -13.28 -7.38
N LEU A 68 12.70 -11.97 -7.24
CA LEU A 68 11.44 -11.36 -6.84
C LEU A 68 10.80 -10.72 -8.06
N ASN A 69 9.51 -10.94 -8.29
CA ASN A 69 8.83 -10.50 -9.50
C ASN A 69 7.42 -10.00 -9.21
N LEU A 70 7.12 -8.79 -9.68
CA LEU A 70 5.78 -8.22 -9.73
C LEU A 70 5.30 -8.33 -11.19
N SER A 71 4.65 -9.44 -11.51
CA SER A 71 4.32 -9.80 -12.90
C SER A 71 3.42 -8.78 -13.60
N GLU A 72 2.47 -8.19 -12.87
CA GLU A 72 1.50 -7.25 -13.43
C GLU A 72 2.15 -5.93 -13.88
N SER A 73 3.21 -5.51 -13.19
CA SER A 73 3.91 -4.27 -13.45
C SER A 73 5.20 -4.44 -14.25
N GLY A 74 5.68 -5.67 -14.42
CA GLY A 74 6.95 -5.98 -15.10
C GLY A 74 8.20 -5.55 -14.32
N VAL A 75 8.06 -5.25 -13.02
CA VAL A 75 9.17 -4.91 -12.12
C VAL A 75 9.72 -6.18 -11.50
N SER A 76 11.05 -6.33 -11.47
CA SER A 76 11.69 -7.49 -10.87
C SER A 76 13.06 -7.19 -10.26
N LEU A 77 13.44 -8.00 -9.27
CA LEU A 77 14.72 -7.94 -8.59
C LEU A 77 15.41 -9.31 -8.66
N LEU A 78 16.56 -9.35 -9.32
CA LEU A 78 17.42 -10.53 -9.39
C LEU A 78 18.56 -10.41 -8.38
N VAL A 79 18.64 -11.41 -7.50
CA VAL A 79 19.71 -11.55 -6.53
C VAL A 79 20.61 -12.71 -6.98
N PRO A 80 21.83 -12.45 -7.47
CA PRO A 80 22.70 -13.50 -7.98
C PRO A 80 23.24 -14.37 -6.83
N GLU A 81 23.65 -15.59 -7.17
CA GLU A 81 24.34 -16.48 -6.23
C GLU A 81 25.56 -15.78 -5.62
N GLY A 82 25.68 -15.87 -4.30
CA GLY A 82 26.75 -15.29 -3.51
C GLY A 82 26.55 -13.83 -3.13
N ALA A 83 25.48 -13.16 -3.57
CA ALA A 83 25.16 -11.80 -3.11
C ALA A 83 24.88 -11.75 -1.60
N ILE A 84 24.28 -12.81 -1.05
CA ILE A 84 24.06 -13.00 0.39
C ILE A 84 25.14 -13.95 0.93
N SER A 85 25.68 -13.65 2.12
CA SER A 85 26.67 -14.51 2.78
C SER A 85 26.10 -15.90 3.11
N ARG A 86 26.91 -16.95 2.99
CA ARG A 86 26.54 -18.35 3.33
C ARG A 86 26.07 -18.54 4.76
N SER A 87 26.51 -17.68 5.67
CA SER A 87 26.12 -17.70 7.08
C SER A 87 24.80 -16.99 7.37
N ARG A 88 24.14 -16.39 6.36
CA ARG A 88 22.94 -15.58 6.56
C ARG A 88 21.77 -16.03 5.67
N LYS A 89 20.58 -15.83 6.19
CA LYS A 89 19.31 -15.83 5.46
C LYS A 89 18.74 -14.42 5.57
N GLN A 90 18.38 -13.83 4.43
CA GLN A 90 17.85 -12.47 4.38
C GLN A 90 16.46 -12.49 3.76
N GLU A 91 15.48 -11.93 4.46
CA GLU A 91 14.21 -11.57 3.84
C GLU A 91 14.39 -10.28 3.06
N LEU A 92 14.11 -10.34 1.76
CA LEU A 92 14.06 -9.19 0.87
C LEU A 92 12.63 -8.96 0.41
N PHE A 93 12.29 -7.71 0.14
CA PHE A 93 11.02 -7.34 -0.46
C PHE A 93 11.22 -6.44 -1.68
N LEU A 94 10.18 -6.40 -2.51
CA LEU A 94 10.05 -5.53 -3.67
C LEU A 94 8.60 -5.06 -3.72
N SER A 95 8.40 -3.74 -3.85
CA SER A 95 7.08 -3.13 -3.92
C SER A 95 7.02 -1.93 -4.86
N ILE A 96 5.81 -1.62 -5.32
CA ILE A 96 5.51 -0.39 -6.04
C ILE A 96 4.80 0.57 -5.09
N LEU A 97 5.28 1.82 -5.09
CA LEU A 97 4.71 2.91 -4.33
C LEU A 97 3.86 3.78 -5.27
N ASN A 98 2.54 3.72 -5.11
CA ASN A 98 1.60 4.36 -6.03
C ASN A 98 1.14 5.74 -5.53
N GLU A 99 1.28 5.98 -4.23
CA GLU A 99 0.85 7.18 -3.55
C GLU A 99 1.68 8.38 -3.98
N ASP A 100 1.01 9.52 -4.19
CA ASP A 100 1.63 10.73 -4.70
C ASP A 100 2.72 11.28 -3.78
N CYS A 101 2.65 11.00 -2.48
CA CYS A 101 3.68 11.41 -1.52
C CYS A 101 5.06 10.78 -1.81
N PHE A 102 5.11 9.63 -2.48
CA PHE A 102 6.38 8.97 -2.82
C PHE A 102 6.99 9.51 -4.10
N ARG A 103 6.24 10.23 -4.94
CA ARG A 103 6.76 10.69 -6.22
C ARG A 103 7.76 11.84 -6.06
N PRO A 104 8.79 11.92 -6.92
CA PRO A 104 9.72 13.04 -6.92
C PRO A 104 9.01 14.33 -7.33
N LYS A 105 9.34 15.43 -6.65
CA LYS A 105 8.97 16.77 -7.07
C LYS A 105 9.92 17.20 -8.18
N LEU A 106 9.41 17.23 -9.41
CA LEU A 106 10.20 17.53 -10.61
C LEU A 106 10.09 19.01 -11.00
N ALA A 107 11.20 19.60 -11.42
CA ALA A 107 11.21 20.93 -12.02
C ALA A 107 10.59 20.92 -13.43
N GLU A 108 10.28 22.11 -13.95
CA GLU A 108 9.80 22.25 -15.33
C GLU A 108 10.80 21.65 -16.33
N GLY A 109 10.28 20.94 -17.33
CA GLY A 109 11.08 20.25 -18.35
C GLY A 109 11.56 18.85 -17.96
N LEU A 110 11.33 18.40 -16.73
CA LEU A 110 11.58 17.02 -16.29
C LEU A 110 10.28 16.21 -16.24
N THR A 111 10.37 14.90 -16.48
CA THR A 111 9.23 14.00 -16.37
C THR A 111 9.64 12.67 -15.75
N GLN A 112 8.71 12.06 -15.01
CA GLN A 112 8.89 10.75 -14.43
C GLN A 112 8.66 9.68 -15.50
N LEU A 113 9.62 8.75 -15.63
CA LEU A 113 9.62 7.75 -16.71
C LEU A 113 9.16 6.37 -16.26
N SER A 114 9.20 6.06 -14.96
CA SER A 114 8.98 4.74 -14.40
C SER A 114 8.10 4.80 -13.14
N PRO A 115 7.50 3.69 -12.67
CA PRO A 115 6.92 3.64 -11.33
C PRO A 115 7.96 3.92 -10.25
N VAL A 116 7.48 4.36 -9.07
CA VAL A 116 8.32 4.42 -7.87
C VAL A 116 8.37 3.02 -7.27
N VAL A 117 9.58 2.50 -7.08
CA VAL A 117 9.82 1.16 -6.56
C VAL A 117 10.56 1.26 -5.23
N SER A 118 10.13 0.45 -4.27
CA SER A 118 10.85 0.25 -3.01
C SER A 118 11.34 -1.19 -2.95
N CYS A 119 12.61 -1.36 -2.59
CA CYS A 119 13.19 -2.67 -2.35
C CYS A 119 14.10 -2.59 -1.12
N GLY A 120 14.11 -3.65 -0.33
CA GLY A 120 14.86 -3.64 0.91
C GLY A 120 14.82 -4.97 1.64
N PRO A 121 15.30 -5.00 2.89
CA PRO A 121 15.82 -3.85 3.66
C PRO A 121 17.20 -3.36 3.16
N ASN A 122 17.64 -2.19 3.65
CA ASN A 122 18.99 -1.67 3.41
C ASN A 122 20.04 -2.57 4.08
N ILE A 123 20.70 -3.41 3.29
CA ILE A 123 21.69 -4.38 3.76
C ILE A 123 22.94 -4.40 2.88
N SER A 124 24.06 -4.83 3.46
CA SER A 124 25.29 -5.08 2.70
C SER A 124 25.21 -6.41 1.96
N LEU A 125 25.41 -6.34 0.64
CA LEU A 125 25.48 -7.48 -0.27
C LEU A 125 26.91 -7.64 -0.78
N ASN A 126 27.35 -8.88 -0.96
CA ASN A 126 28.69 -9.18 -1.47
C ASN A 126 28.81 -8.99 -2.99
N LYS A 127 27.67 -8.91 -3.68
CA LYS A 127 27.57 -8.70 -5.13
C LYS A 127 26.42 -7.74 -5.41
N ALA A 128 26.54 -6.98 -6.49
CA ALA A 128 25.45 -6.18 -7.00
C ALA A 128 24.24 -7.04 -7.36
N VAL A 129 23.05 -6.46 -7.23
CA VAL A 129 21.77 -7.04 -7.64
C VAL A 129 21.25 -6.29 -8.86
N VAL A 130 20.32 -6.90 -9.59
CA VAL A 130 19.73 -6.28 -10.78
C VAL A 130 18.27 -5.96 -10.51
N LEU A 131 17.95 -4.67 -10.42
CA LEU A 131 16.59 -4.18 -10.40
C LEU A 131 16.18 -3.81 -11.83
N LYS A 132 15.09 -4.41 -12.32
CA LYS A 132 14.49 -4.10 -13.61
C LYS A 132 13.20 -3.31 -13.38
N VAL A 133 13.10 -2.15 -14.01
CA VAL A 133 11.92 -1.29 -13.94
C VAL A 133 11.54 -0.89 -15.37
N PRO A 134 10.28 -1.11 -15.81
CA PRO A 134 9.83 -0.61 -17.09
C PRO A 134 9.70 0.91 -17.06
N HIS A 135 9.86 1.52 -18.24
CA HIS A 135 9.75 2.96 -18.40
C HIS A 135 9.04 3.31 -19.72
N CYS A 136 8.58 4.54 -19.86
CA CYS A 136 7.83 5.03 -21.02
C CYS A 136 8.63 5.92 -21.99
N ALA A 137 9.95 6.04 -21.81
CA ALA A 137 10.78 6.88 -22.69
C ALA A 137 11.08 6.17 -24.02
N GLU A 138 10.78 6.83 -25.14
CA GLU A 138 11.25 6.42 -26.46
C GLU A 138 12.66 6.97 -26.71
N ILE A 139 13.67 6.14 -26.43
CA ILE A 139 15.10 6.54 -26.46
C ILE A 139 15.59 6.82 -27.90
N THR A 140 14.98 6.20 -28.91
CA THR A 140 15.46 6.24 -30.30
C THR A 140 15.15 7.52 -31.05
N ARG A 141 14.17 8.32 -30.60
CA ARG A 141 13.69 9.51 -31.32
C ARG A 141 14.04 10.84 -30.65
N ASN A 142 14.53 10.81 -29.42
CA ASN A 142 14.62 11.99 -28.56
C ASN A 142 15.98 12.03 -27.84
N ASN A 143 16.55 13.22 -27.70
CA ASN A 143 17.76 13.51 -26.92
C ASN A 143 17.47 13.50 -25.40
N TRP A 144 17.00 12.37 -24.87
CA TRP A 144 16.72 12.21 -23.44
C TRP A 144 18.01 12.26 -22.62
N CYS A 145 17.98 13.05 -21.54
CA CYS A 145 18.88 12.87 -20.41
C CYS A 145 18.12 12.06 -19.36
N ILE A 146 18.58 10.83 -19.09
CA ILE A 146 17.91 9.90 -18.17
C ILE A 146 18.74 9.80 -16.90
N SER A 147 18.11 10.07 -15.76
CA SER A 147 18.72 9.92 -14.45
C SER A 147 17.91 8.98 -13.57
N VAL A 148 18.60 8.17 -12.79
CA VAL A 148 18.02 7.40 -11.69
C VAL A 148 18.02 8.29 -10.46
N LEU A 149 16.85 8.49 -9.87
CA LEU A 149 16.71 9.14 -8.58
C LEU A 149 16.56 8.06 -7.50
N GLN A 150 17.04 8.35 -6.29
CA GLN A 150 16.86 7.51 -5.10
C GLN A 150 16.44 8.36 -3.89
N SER A 151 15.76 7.73 -2.94
CA SER A 151 15.32 8.35 -1.69
C SER A 151 15.32 7.29 -0.60
N ASP A 152 15.65 7.69 0.63
CA ASP A 152 15.48 6.86 1.84
C ASP A 152 14.04 6.88 2.38
N CYS A 153 13.14 7.51 1.61
CA CYS A 153 11.73 7.72 1.90
C CYS A 153 11.44 8.57 3.15
N SER A 154 12.44 9.18 3.79
CA SER A 154 12.23 9.93 5.04
C SER A 154 11.45 11.24 4.85
N ASP A 155 11.58 11.92 3.70
CA ASP A 155 10.93 13.22 3.43
C ASP A 155 10.72 13.52 1.93
N SER A 156 10.55 12.48 1.11
CA SER A 156 10.49 12.60 -0.37
C SER A 156 11.70 13.37 -0.96
N GLN A 157 12.84 13.32 -0.27
CA GLN A 157 14.09 13.96 -0.67
C GLN A 157 14.79 13.07 -1.70
N TRP A 158 14.38 13.23 -2.95
CA TRP A 158 14.99 12.51 -4.07
C TRP A 158 16.35 13.10 -4.43
N GLN A 159 17.35 12.24 -4.50
CA GLN A 159 18.72 12.57 -4.89
C GLN A 159 19.08 11.88 -6.21
N ASN A 160 19.90 12.53 -7.04
CA ASN A 160 20.42 11.91 -8.25
C ASN A 160 21.42 10.81 -7.87
N ALA A 161 21.11 9.56 -8.21
CA ALA A 161 21.98 8.42 -7.99
C ALA A 161 23.00 8.30 -9.14
N VAL A 162 22.51 8.32 -10.37
CA VAL A 162 23.33 8.24 -11.59
C VAL A 162 22.57 8.83 -12.77
N THR A 163 23.31 9.42 -13.69
CA THR A 163 22.79 9.86 -15.00
C THR A 163 23.43 9.02 -16.08
N LEU A 164 22.63 8.49 -17.01
CA LEU A 164 23.12 7.63 -18.08
C LEU A 164 24.17 8.37 -18.91
N GLY A 165 25.31 7.70 -19.15
CA GLY A 165 26.47 8.28 -19.84
C GLY A 165 27.36 9.18 -18.98
N GLN A 166 27.01 9.39 -17.71
CA GLN A 166 27.84 10.06 -16.71
C GLN A 166 28.21 9.10 -15.56
N GLU A 167 28.29 7.79 -15.83
CA GLU A 167 28.69 6.82 -14.82
C GLU A 167 30.17 7.00 -14.44
N THR A 168 30.50 6.77 -13.17
CA THR A 168 31.87 6.82 -12.66
C THR A 168 32.31 5.42 -12.23
N ILE A 169 33.58 5.09 -12.44
CA ILE A 169 34.20 3.87 -11.89
C ILE A 169 34.48 4.14 -10.42
N ASN A 170 33.50 3.90 -9.56
CA ASN A 170 33.67 3.93 -8.09
C ASN A 170 34.02 2.55 -7.55
#